data_AF-A0AA42ZTB4-F1
#
_entry.id   AF-A0AA42ZTB4-F1
#
_cell.length_a   1.000
_cell.length_b   1.000
_cell.length_c   1.000
_cell.angle_alpha   90.00
_cell.angle_beta   90.00
_cell.angle_gamma   90.00
#
_symmetry.space_group_name_H-M   'P 1'
#
loop_
_entity.id
_entity.type
_entity.pdbx_description
1 polymer ?
#
loop_
_entity_poly.entity_id
_entity_poly.type
_entity_poly.pdbx_seq_one_letter_code
_entity_poly.pdbx_strand_id
1 'polypeptide(L)' 'MIGLVLVTHGRLALEFIDALEHIVGPQSNVAAICIGPDDDMEERRKEIIDSVKVADQGEGIVL' A
#
# COMPACT_ATOMS: atom_id res chain seq x y z
N MET A 1 12.80 -7.01 -6.29
CA MET A 1 11.64 -6.36 -6.95
C MET A 1 11.42 -5.02 -6.27
N ILE A 2 11.09 -3.96 -7.03
CA ILE A 2 10.65 -2.68 -6.43
C ILE A 2 9.32 -2.90 -5.70
N GLY A 3 9.22 -2.46 -4.44
CA GLY A 3 7.97 -2.52 -3.67
C GLY A 3 7.01 -1.40 -4.03
N LEU A 4 5.70 -1.63 -3.86
CA LEU A 4 4.66 -0.63 -4.08
C LEU A 4 3.79 -0.49 -2.82
N VAL A 5 3.63 0.73 -2.32
CA VAL A 5 2.71 1.03 -1.22
C VAL A 5 1.75 2.11 -1.70
N LEU A 6 0.47 1.77 -1.88
CA LEU A 6 -0.56 2.71 -2.30
C LEU A 6 -1.25 3.31 -1.07
N VAL A 7 -1.19 4.64 -0.93
CA VAL A 7 -1.85 5.37 0.16
C VAL A 7 -2.95 6.25 -0.42
N THR A 8 -4.20 6.01 -0.03
CA THR A 8 -5.34 6.78 -0.52
C THR A 8 -6.38 7.03 0.57
N HIS A 9 -7.23 8.03 0.37
CA HIS A 9 -8.46 8.15 1.14
C HIS A 9 -9.49 7.11 0.70
N GLY A 10 -10.32 6.66 1.64
CA GLY A 10 -11.33 5.63 1.37
C GLY A 10 -10.68 4.33 0.87
N ARG A 11 -11.39 3.55 0.04
CA ARG A 11 -10.95 2.21 -0.40
C ARG A 11 -10.10 2.19 -1.69
N LEU A 12 -9.75 3.35 -2.26
CA LEU A 12 -9.20 3.42 -3.61
C LEU A 12 -7.91 2.59 -3.81
N ALA A 13 -7.00 2.57 -2.83
CA ALA A 13 -5.77 1.78 -2.87
C ALA A 13 -6.06 0.27 -2.98
N LEU A 14 -7.04 -0.22 -2.23
CA LEU A 14 -7.50 -1.61 -2.30
C LEU A 14 -8.07 -1.92 -3.69
N GLU A 15 -8.95 -1.06 -4.20
CA GLU A 15 -9.58 -1.28 -5.52
C GLU A 15 -8.55 -1.23 -6.67
N PHE A 16 -7.47 -0.46 -6.54
CA PHE A 16 -6.37 -0.50 -7.51
C PHE A 16 -5.59 -1.80 -7.48
N ILE A 17 -5.32 -2.37 -6.30
CA ILE A 17 -4.68 -3.68 -6.19
C ILE A 17 -5.62 -4.76 -6.75
N ASP A 18 -6.90 -4.74 -6.39
CA ASP A 18 -7.88 -5.70 -6.89
C ASP A 18 -7.98 -5.66 -8.43
N ALA A 19 -8.02 -4.47 -9.02
CA ALA A 19 -8.03 -4.31 -10.47
C ALA A 19 -6.72 -4.76 -11.14
N LEU A 20 -5.57 -4.48 -10.52
CA LEU A 20 -4.27 -4.96 -10.98
C LEU A 20 -4.24 -6.49 -10.96
N GLU A 21 -4.53 -7.10 -9.81
CA GLU A 21 -4.48 -8.55 -9.63
C GLU A 21 -5.51 -9.28 -10.49
N HIS A 22 -6.66 -8.66 -10.79
CA HIS A 22 -7.62 -9.20 -11.74
C HIS A 22 -7.03 -9.39 -13.15
N ILE A 23 -6.12 -8.51 -13.57
CA ILE A 23 -5.52 -8.52 -14.91
C ILE A 23 -4.21 -9.32 -14.93
N VAL A 24 -3.33 -9.09 -13.95
CA VAL A 24 -1.96 -9.64 -13.96
C VAL A 24 -1.76 -10.82 -13.01
N GLY A 25 -2.74 -11.12 -12.17
CA GLY A 25 -2.64 -12.15 -11.12
C GLY A 25 -2.05 -11.62 -9.80
N PRO A 26 -1.97 -12.49 -8.78
CA PRO A 26 -1.57 -12.11 -7.42
C PRO A 26 -0.20 -11.42 -7.36
N GLN A 27 -0.10 -10.38 -6.53
CA GLN A 27 1.12 -9.59 -6.35
C GLN A 27 1.64 -9.73 -4.91
N SER A 28 2.94 -10.01 -4.76
CA SER A 28 3.55 -10.32 -3.46
C SER A 28 4.26 -9.13 -2.79
N ASN A 29 4.47 -8.02 -3.50
CA ASN A 29 5.24 -6.86 -3.02
C ASN A 29 4.47 -5.54 -3.14
N VAL A 30 3.16 -5.63 -2.90
CA VAL A 30 2.23 -4.50 -2.94
C VAL A 30 1.53 -4.39 -1.59
N ALA A 31 1.27 -3.16 -1.12
CA ALA A 31 0.47 -2.89 0.06
C ALA A 31 -0.50 -1.73 -0.20
N ALA A 32 -1.69 -1.79 0.39
CA ALA A 32 -2.68 -0.71 0.34
C ALA A 32 -2.94 -0.17 1.75
N ILE A 33 -2.92 1.14 1.88
CA ILE A 33 -3.29 1.86 3.10
C ILE A 33 -4.43 2.80 2.76
N CYS A 34 -5.54 2.58 3.46
CA CYS A 34 -6.77 3.33 3.31
C CYS A 34 -6.94 4.26 4.51
N ILE A 35 -7.11 5.55 4.25
CA ILE A 35 -7.30 6.59 5.27
C ILE A 35 -8.77 7.00 5.28
N GLY A 36 -9.45 6.72 6.40
CA GLY A 36 -10.81 7.15 6.71
C GLY A 36 -10.87 8.55 7.33
N PRO A 37 -12.08 9.14 7.41
CA PRO A 37 -12.28 10.49 7.96
C PRO A 37 -12.01 10.58 9.48
N ASP A 38 -12.15 9.46 10.20
CA ASP A 38 -12.01 9.39 11.65
C ASP A 38 -10.68 8.73 12.09
N ASP A 39 -9.79 8.42 11.13
CA ASP A 39 -8.52 7.77 11.43
C ASP A 39 -7.53 8.73 12.09
N ASP A 40 -6.75 8.20 13.03
CA ASP A 40 -5.62 8.92 13.61
C ASP A 40 -4.45 8.99 12.60
N MET A 41 -4.05 10.20 12.25
CA MET A 41 -3.03 10.42 11.22
C MET A 41 -1.62 9.97 11.65
N GLU A 42 -1.30 9.96 12.94
CA GLU A 42 -0.02 9.45 13.42
C GLU A 42 0.01 7.91 13.41
N GLU A 43 -1.12 7.26 13.73
CA GLU A 43 -1.26 5.82 13.52
C GLU A 43 -1.16 5.44 12.04
N ARG A 44 -1.85 6.17 11.15
CA ARG A 44 -1.75 5.94 9.69
C ARG A 44 -0.33 6.18 9.19
N ARG A 45 0.33 7.23 9.65
CA ARG A 45 1.75 7.48 9.32
C ARG A 45 2.64 6.32 9.74
N LYS A 46 2.43 5.77 10.94
CA LYS A 46 3.21 4.63 11.42
C LYS A 46 2.96 3.40 10.54
N GLU A 47 1.70 3.13 10.17
CA GLU A 47 1.34 2.06 9.26
C GLU A 47 2.04 2.22 7.89
N ILE A 48 2.08 3.44 7.33
CA ILE A 48 2.81 3.73 6.08
C ILE A 48 4.28 3.36 6.21
N ILE A 49 4.95 3.80 7.28
CA ILE A 49 6.36 3.52 7.50
C ILE A 49 6.60 2.01 7.64
N ASP A 50 5.74 1.30 8.36
CA ASP A 50 5.89 -0.14 8.58
C ASP A 50 5.59 -0.95 7.31
N SER A 51 4.60 -0.57 6.51
CA SER A 51 4.35 -1.17 5.20
C SER A 51 5.51 -0.95 4.22
N VAL A 52 6.12 0.24 4.22
CA VAL A 52 7.32 0.51 3.41
C VAL A 52 8.45 -0.43 3.81
N LYS A 53 8.72 -0.62 5.10
CA LYS A 53 9.77 -1.57 5.55
C LYS A 53 9.48 -3.01 5.13
N VAL A 54 8.21 -3.42 5.15
CA VAL A 54 7.81 -4.78 4.76
C VAL A 54 7.92 -5.01 3.26
N ALA A 55 7.56 -4.02 2.45
CA ALA A 55 7.63 -4.09 0.99
C ALA A 55 9.05 -3.88 0.43
N ASP A 56 10.00 -3.42 1.25
CA ASP A 56 11.36 -3.14 0.80
C ASP A 56 12.20 -4.42 0.78
N GLN A 57 12.52 -4.89 -0.42
CA GLN A 57 13.36 -6.06 -0.66
C GLN A 57 14.78 -5.68 -1.10
N GLY A 58 15.20 -4.42 -0.89
CA GLY A 58 16.54 -3.92 -1.23
C GLY A 58 16.67 -3.32 -2.63
N GLU A 59 15.58 -3.27 -3.40
CA GLU A 59 15.52 -2.64 -4.74
C GLU A 59 14.75 -1.30 -4.73
N GLY A 60 14.31 -0.83 -3.55
CA GLY A 60 13.59 0.42 -3.38
C GLY A 60 12.07 0.28 -3.42
N ILE A 61 11.38 1.41 -3.20
CA ILE A 61 9.94 1.50 -2.99
C ILE A 61 9.36 2.64 -3.86
N VAL A 62 8.17 2.41 -4.40
CA VAL A 62 7.25 3.44 -4.88
C VAL A 62 6.14 3.62 -3.85
N LEU A 63 5.91 4.87 -3.44
CA LEU A 63 4.88 5.30 -2.49
C LEU A 63 3.96 6.33 -3.17
#